data_AF-A0A510URA5-F1
#
_entry.id   AF-A0A510URA5-F1
#
_cell.length_a   1.000
_cell.length_b   1.000
_cell.length_c   1.000
_cell.angle_alpha   90.00
_cell.angle_beta   90.00
_cell.angle_gamma   90.00
#
_symmetry.space_group_name_H-M   'P 1'
#
loop_
_entity.id
_entity.type
_entity.pdbx_description
1 polymer ?
#
loop_
_entity_poly.entity_id
_entity_poly.type
_entity_poly.pdbx_seq_one_letter_code
_entity_poly.pdbx_strand_id
1 'polypeptide(L)' 'MELVDWTPPPCPTCGADEMYHKLVSHIPSSKAFRTLNGWYCGKCHAGAFQLGNVTESDAVRFAISLINK' A
#
# COMPACT_ATOMS: atom_id res chain seq x y z
N MET A 1 14.21 17.70 -6.31
CA MET A 1 13.37 16.94 -5.36
C MET A 1 14.26 15.82 -4.85
N GLU A 2 14.76 15.93 -3.63
CA GLU A 2 15.46 14.81 -3.01
C GLU A 2 14.43 13.72 -2.73
N LEU A 3 14.63 12.54 -3.29
CA LEU A 3 13.82 11.37 -2.97
C LEU A 3 14.22 10.96 -1.56
N VAL A 4 13.33 11.20 -0.59
CA VAL A 4 13.52 10.67 0.76
C VAL A 4 13.56 9.15 0.62
N ASP A 5 14.65 8.54 1.09
CA ASP A 5 14.73 7.09 1.23
C ASP A 5 13.67 6.67 2.24
N TRP A 6 12.50 6.30 1.73
CA TRP A 6 11.38 5.86 2.53
C TRP A 6 11.55 4.37 2.75
N THR A 7 11.93 3.99 3.97
CA THR A 7 11.89 2.60 4.43
C THR A 7 10.54 2.34 5.11
N PRO A 8 9.82 1.27 4.73
CA PRO A 8 8.57 0.94 5.42
C PRO A 8 8.84 0.70 6.91
N PRO A 9 7.93 1.14 7.81
CA PRO A 9 8.06 0.84 9.22
C PRO A 9 7.97 -0.67 9.47
N PRO A 10 8.46 -1.16 10.63
CA PRO A 10 8.42 -2.58 10.97
C PRO A 10 6.98 -3.13 11.05
N CYS A 11 6.85 -4.45 10.90
CA CYS A 11 5.56 -5.14 10.97
C CYS A 11 4.82 -4.83 12.29
N PRO A 12 3.57 -4.33 12.23
CA PRO A 12 2.78 -4.04 13.44
C PRO A 12 2.49 -5.27 14.33
N THR A 13 2.58 -6.48 13.77
CA THR A 13 2.28 -7.73 14.48
C THR A 13 3.51 -8.40 15.08
N CYS A 14 4.64 -8.44 14.36
CA CYS A 14 5.83 -9.20 14.78
C CYS A 14 7.11 -8.37 14.90
N GLY A 15 7.07 -7.07 14.55
CA GLY A 15 8.21 -6.16 14.63
C GLY A 15 9.33 -6.40 13.62
N ALA A 16 9.14 -7.28 12.63
CA ALA A 16 10.14 -7.51 11.59
C ALA A 16 10.18 -6.38 10.56
N ASP A 17 11.38 -6.01 10.10
CA ASP A 17 11.60 -4.97 9.08
C ASP A 17 11.32 -5.45 7.64
N GLU A 18 11.01 -6.73 7.47
CA GLU A 18 10.74 -7.35 6.18
C GLU A 18 9.28 -7.06 5.75
N MET A 19 9.02 -5.81 5.38
CA MET A 19 7.72 -5.37 4.89
C MET A 19 7.77 -5.13 3.39
N TYR A 20 6.78 -5.64 2.66
CA TYR A 20 6.65 -5.45 1.22
C TYR A 20 5.22 -5.03 0.84
N HIS A 21 5.10 -4.20 -0.18
CA HIS A 21 3.79 -3.81 -0.71
C HIS A 21 3.32 -4.83 -1.74
N LYS A 22 2.04 -5.21 -1.69
CA LYS A 22 1.42 -6.14 -2.61
C LYS A 22 0.20 -5.51 -3.26
N LEU A 23 0.24 -5.42 -4.59
CA LEU A 23 -0.90 -5.04 -5.42
C LEU A 23 -1.61 -6.30 -5.93
N VAL A 24 -2.65 -6.74 -5.22
CA VAL A 24 -3.41 -7.96 -5.56
C VAL A 24 -4.36 -7.72 -6.73
N SER A 25 -4.95 -6.53 -6.83
CA SER A 25 -5.74 -6.13 -7.98
C SER A 25 -5.42 -4.70 -8.38
N HIS A 26 -5.46 -4.43 -9.68
CA HIS A 26 -5.35 -3.08 -10.24
C HIS A 26 -6.72 -2.46 -10.51
N ILE A 27 -7.83 -3.19 -10.30
CA ILE A 27 -9.18 -2.74 -10.62
C ILE A 27 -9.79 -2.07 -9.39
N PRO A 28 -9.95 -0.73 -9.36
CA PRO A 28 -10.35 -0.01 -8.13
C PRO A 28 -11.73 -0.40 -7.59
N SER A 29 -12.65 -0.79 -8.48
CA SER A 29 -13.99 -1.23 -8.09
C SER A 29 -14.03 -2.62 -7.45
N SER A 30 -12.98 -3.42 -7.61
CA SER A 30 -12.93 -4.78 -7.07
C SER A 30 -12.85 -4.79 -5.54
N LYS A 31 -13.36 -5.85 -4.91
CA LYS A 31 -13.20 -6.07 -3.47
C LYS A 31 -11.73 -6.25 -3.11
N ALA A 32 -10.99 -7.00 -3.92
CA ALA A 32 -9.57 -7.27 -3.72
C ALA A 32 -8.74 -5.98 -3.67
N PHE A 33 -8.99 -5.01 -4.56
CA PHE A 33 -8.30 -3.73 -4.52
C PHE A 33 -8.54 -2.98 -3.21
N ARG A 34 -9.77 -3.00 -2.71
CA ARG A 34 -10.17 -2.25 -1.51
C ARG A 34 -9.74 -2.90 -0.19
N THR A 35 -9.48 -4.21 -0.17
CA THR A 35 -9.24 -4.94 1.09
C THR A 35 -7.95 -5.74 1.14
N LEU A 36 -7.31 -6.01 -0.01
CA LEU A 36 -6.13 -6.89 -0.10
C LEU A 36 -4.90 -6.19 -0.67
N ASN A 37 -5.03 -4.97 -1.20
CA ASN A 37 -3.87 -4.17 -1.55
C ASN A 37 -3.31 -3.53 -0.27
N GLY A 38 -1.99 -3.50 -0.15
CA GLY A 38 -1.32 -2.87 0.97
C GLY A 38 -0.03 -3.58 1.33
N TRP A 39 0.42 -3.35 2.57
CA TRP A 39 1.68 -3.87 3.08
C TRP A 39 1.51 -5.21 3.78
N TYR A 40 2.44 -6.13 3.52
CA TYR A 40 2.49 -7.45 4.11
C TYR A 40 3.86 -7.70 4.73
N CYS A 41 3.89 -8.51 5.78
CA CYS A 41 5.14 -8.96 6.38
C CYS A 41 5.67 -10.21 5.66
N GLY A 42 6.95 -10.21 5.29
CA GLY A 42 7.67 -11.36 4.75
C GLY A 42 7.83 -12.49 5.77
N LYS A 43 7.98 -12.14 7.05
CA LYS A 43 8.21 -13.10 8.13
C LYS A 43 6.95 -13.79 8.67
N CYS A 44 5.92 -13.01 9.03
CA CYS A 44 4.69 -13.56 9.63
C CYS A 44 3.49 -13.58 8.69
N HIS A 45 3.62 -13.06 7.46
CA HIS A 45 2.57 -13.00 6.44
C HIS A 45 1.30 -12.23 6.84
N ALA A 46 1.34 -11.47 7.93
CA ALA A 46 0.23 -10.60 8.32
C ALA A 46 0.08 -9.44 7.33
N GLY A 47 -1.17 -9.05 7.08
CA GLY A 47 -1.57 -7.96 6.18
C GLY A 47 -2.99 -8.18 5.63
N ALA A 48 -3.53 -7.26 4.83
CA ALA A 48 -2.92 -6.02 4.35
C ALA A 48 -2.91 -4.92 5.42
N PHE A 49 -1.77 -4.27 5.60
CA PHE A 49 -1.63 -3.08 6.43
C PHE A 49 -1.56 -1.81 5.58
N GLN A 50 -2.08 -0.72 6.12
CA GLN A 50 -1.90 0.61 5.57
C GLN A 50 -0.78 1.31 6.35
N LEU A 51 0.41 1.43 5.74
CA LEU A 51 1.55 2.11 6.34
C LEU A 51 1.57 3.57 5.86
N GLY A 52 0.73 4.39 6.48
CA GLY A 52 0.58 5.82 6.16
C GLY A 52 -0.88 6.25 6.01
N ASN A 53 -1.08 7.51 5.65
CA ASN A 53 -2.42 8.14 5.60
C ASN A 53 -3.05 8.10 4.20
N VAL A 54 -2.35 7.55 3.20
CA VAL A 54 -2.81 7.51 1.81
C VAL A 54 -3.21 6.07 1.47
N THR A 55 -4.41 5.88 0.93
CA THR A 55 -4.85 4.59 0.39
C THR A 55 -4.55 4.48 -1.10
N GLU A 56 -4.53 3.26 -1.65
CA GLU A 56 -4.49 3.05 -3.11
C GLU A 56 -5.70 3.70 -3.81
N SER A 57 -6.84 3.80 -3.12
CA SER A 57 -8.02 4.50 -3.66
C SER A 57 -7.78 6.01 -3.80
N ASP A 58 -7.05 6.63 -2.86
CA ASP A 58 -6.68 8.04 -2.95
C ASP A 58 -5.68 8.28 -4.09
N ALA A 59 -4.71 7.37 -4.25
CA ALA A 59 -3.77 7.41 -5.37
C ALA A 59 -4.49 7.29 -6.73
N VAL A 60 -5.49 6.41 -6.85
CA VAL A 60 -6.33 6.29 -8.05
C VAL A 60 -7.10 7.59 -8.33
N ARG A 61 -7.76 8.17 -7.32
CA ARG A 61 -8.51 9.44 -7.48
C ARG A 61 -7.59 10.56 -7.98
N PHE A 62 -6.39 10.65 -7.40
CA PHE A 62 -5.38 11.61 -7.83
C PHE A 62 -4.97 11.38 -9.29
N ALA A 63 -4.65 10.14 -9.67
CA ALA A 63 -4.28 9.81 -11.04
C ALA A 63 -5.40 10.15 -12.05
N ILE A 64 -6.66 9.82 -11.74
CA ILE A 64 -7.82 10.17 -12.58
C ILE A 64 -7.94 11.69 -12.76
N SER A 65 -7.69 12.47 -11.69
CA SER A 65 -7.75 13.94 -11.77
C SER A 65 -6.67 14.55 -12.66
N LEU A 66 -5.56 13.85 -12.87
CA LEU A 66 -4.48 14.29 -13.76
C LEU A 66 -4.78 13.97 -15.23
N ILE A 67 -5.46 12.86 -15.51
CA ILE A 67 -5.80 12.44 -16.88
C ILE A 67 -6.89 13.35 -17.48
N ASN A 68 -7.81 13.84 -16.67
CA ASN A 68 -8.92 14.70 -17.11
C ASN A 68 -8.58 16.22 -17.08
N LYS A 69 -7.29 16.58 -17.12
CA LYS A 69 -6.80 17.95 -17.30
C LYS A 69 -6.36 18.18 -18.73
#